data_AF-A0A7S0G4X7-F1
#
_entry.id   AF-A0A7S0G4X7-F1
#
_cell.length_a   1.000
_cell.length_b   1.000
_cell.length_c   1.000
_cell.angle_alpha   90.00
_cell.angle_beta   90.00
_cell.angle_gamma   90.00
#
_symmetry.space_group_name_H-M   'P 1'
#
loop_
_entity.id
_entity.type
_entity.pdbx_description
1 polymer ?
#
loop_
_entity_poly.entity_id
_entity_poly.type
_entity_poly.pdbx_seq_one_letter_code
_entity_poly.pdbx_strand_id
1 'polypeptide(L)'
;MASLFENLGRYALAFLLSLLLLPALLPILLQLPNGKIWSSWYRLSLRVASLITSIADVDFQFLSPEEDLERKSLLHSPLIKVWTSEGRVKGGLKIVCKTYDQPGRWMSETGLEDLQTWLCDVAMQSMGVIPTHALFDRTLLRDVMRNRVINIAFDNGKPIAFNALVYIPYGDTPILHLGLTMIAQTHRRMRIQTSIFSKSLALPMFNLRKLSFYVTNIGASSAGIGSVSDYFLDAYPNYNEDVKCTETHLGIARFVLKHYRHEFGCSKKAVFDETTFVVHRANEADGGGTQEFIKKDGTPVSCYKNQRCNDFVASRLDLTAGDELFQVGRVEFVSSHLRRFMHSWVTKKKV
;
A
#
# COMPACT_ATOMS: atom_id res chain seq x y z
N MET A 1 -9.80 -3.05 28.38
CA MET A 1 -11.14 -3.57 27.99
C MET A 1 -12.12 -2.44 27.68
N ALA A 2 -12.23 -1.40 28.52
CA ALA A 2 -13.12 -0.25 28.28
C ALA A 2 -13.00 0.39 26.87
N SER A 3 -11.78 0.67 26.39
CA SER A 3 -11.58 1.25 25.05
C SER A 3 -11.95 0.32 23.89
N LEU A 4 -11.95 -1.00 24.11
CA LEU A 4 -12.32 -1.97 23.08
C LEU A 4 -13.85 -2.02 22.92
N PHE A 5 -14.58 -1.96 24.04
CA PHE A 5 -16.04 -1.88 24.06
C PHE A 5 -16.56 -0.55 23.52
N GLU A 6 -15.88 0.56 23.84
CA GLU A 6 -16.22 1.89 23.33
C GLU A 6 -16.08 1.95 21.80
N ASN A 7 -14.97 1.44 21.26
CA ASN A 7 -14.77 1.35 19.82
C ASN A 7 -15.79 0.42 19.15
N LEU A 8 -16.10 -0.73 19.76
CA LEU A 8 -17.08 -1.67 19.22
C LEU A 8 -18.48 -1.03 19.14
N GLY A 9 -18.87 -0.26 20.15
CA GLY A 9 -20.13 0.50 20.15
C GLY A 9 -20.21 1.54 19.05
N ARG A 10 -19.13 2.30 18.82
CA ARG A 10 -19.04 3.29 17.73
C ARG A 10 -19.15 2.65 16.35
N TYR A 11 -18.44 1.55 16.11
CA TYR A 11 -18.53 0.82 14.84
C TYR A 11 -19.91 0.18 14.62
N ALA A 12 -20.53 -0.37 15.67
CA ALA A 12 -21.88 -0.92 15.59
C ALA A 12 -22.92 0.17 15.28
N LEU A 13 -22.79 1.35 15.90
CA LEU A 13 -23.64 2.50 15.61
C LEU A 13 -23.46 2.99 14.16
N ALA A 14 -22.22 3.15 13.71
CA ALA A 14 -21.93 3.53 12.32
C ALA A 14 -22.50 2.52 11.31
N PHE A 15 -22.40 1.22 11.62
CA PHE A 15 -22.99 0.17 10.79
C PHE A 15 -24.53 0.20 10.77
N LEU A 16 -25.17 0.39 11.92
CA LEU A 16 -26.63 0.52 11.97
C LEU A 16 -27.12 1.76 11.21
N LEU A 17 -26.41 2.88 11.34
CA LEU A 17 -26.72 4.10 10.59
C LEU A 17 -26.51 3.93 9.08
N SER A 18 -25.50 3.17 8.64
CA SER A 18 -25.30 2.91 7.21
C SER A 18 -26.40 2.04 6.62
N LEU A 19 -26.93 1.08 7.38
CA LEU A 19 -28.12 0.32 6.98
C LEU A 19 -29.36 1.20 6.91
N LEU A 20 -29.58 2.05 7.90
CA LEU A 20 -30.74 2.93 7.97
C LEU A 20 -30.73 4.01 6.88
N LEU A 21 -29.54 4.51 6.54
CA LEU A 21 -29.34 5.55 5.53
C LEU A 21 -28.96 4.99 4.15
N LEU A 22 -29.12 3.68 3.94
CA LEU A 22 -28.82 3.00 2.68
C LEU A 22 -29.48 3.67 1.46
N PRO A 23 -30.76 4.12 1.50
CA PRO A 23 -31.36 4.82 0.36
C PRO A 23 -30.61 6.09 -0.01
N ALA A 24 -30.11 6.83 0.98
CA ALA A 24 -29.33 8.04 0.75
C ALA A 24 -27.92 7.72 0.22
N LEU A 25 -27.42 6.50 0.39
CA LEU A 25 -26.12 6.03 -0.12
C LEU A 25 -26.18 5.38 -1.50
N LEU A 26 -27.38 5.07 -2.01
CA LEU A 26 -27.59 4.39 -3.30
C LEU A 26 -26.85 5.04 -4.49
N PRO A 27 -26.82 6.38 -4.64
CA PRO A 27 -26.09 7.00 -5.77
C PRO A 27 -24.61 6.63 -5.81
N ILE A 28 -23.96 6.58 -4.64
CA ILE A 28 -22.57 6.15 -4.51
C ILE A 28 -22.49 4.66 -4.83
N LEU A 29 -23.30 3.83 -4.18
CA LEU A 29 -23.24 2.37 -4.30
C LEU A 29 -23.51 1.88 -5.74
N LEU A 30 -24.40 2.54 -6.47
CA LEU A 30 -24.82 2.15 -7.82
C LEU A 30 -24.03 2.85 -8.96
N GLN A 31 -23.09 3.75 -8.66
CA GLN A 31 -22.38 4.56 -9.68
C GLN A 31 -23.33 5.30 -10.62
N LEU A 32 -24.38 5.91 -10.08
CA LEU A 32 -25.36 6.57 -10.93
C LEU A 32 -24.69 7.70 -11.74
N PRO A 33 -24.99 7.80 -13.05
CA PRO A 33 -24.32 8.75 -13.92
C PRO A 33 -24.57 10.19 -13.48
N ASN A 34 -23.54 11.02 -13.67
CA ASN A 34 -23.56 12.40 -13.22
C ASN A 34 -24.54 13.24 -14.06
N GLY A 35 -25.78 13.38 -13.57
CA GLY A 35 -26.82 14.24 -14.13
C GLY A 35 -27.28 15.28 -13.11
N LYS A 36 -27.94 16.36 -13.53
CA LYS A 36 -28.36 17.46 -12.62
C LYS A 36 -29.18 17.00 -11.40
N ILE A 37 -30.03 15.98 -11.58
CA ILE A 37 -30.83 15.38 -10.50
C ILE A 37 -29.93 14.54 -9.57
N TRP A 38 -29.05 13.73 -10.16
CA TRP A 38 -28.16 12.84 -9.43
C TRP A 38 -27.05 13.57 -8.68
N SER A 39 -26.59 14.73 -9.14
CA SER A 39 -25.48 15.47 -8.49
C SER A 39 -25.87 15.97 -7.10
N SER A 40 -27.11 16.46 -6.93
CA SER A 40 -27.62 16.87 -5.61
C SER A 40 -27.80 15.67 -4.67
N TRP A 41 -28.29 14.55 -5.19
CA TRP A 41 -28.46 13.34 -4.39
C TRP A 41 -27.11 12.72 -4.02
N TYR A 42 -26.15 12.70 -4.95
CA TYR A 42 -24.77 12.28 -4.71
C TYR A 42 -24.08 13.14 -3.66
N ARG A 43 -24.23 14.48 -3.71
CA ARG A 43 -23.73 15.37 -2.66
C ARG A 43 -24.33 15.05 -1.29
N LEU A 44 -25.62 14.75 -1.23
CA LEU A 44 -26.27 14.30 0.00
C LEU A 44 -25.68 12.95 0.47
N SER A 45 -25.49 11.99 -0.44
CA SER A 45 -24.85 10.70 -0.15
C SER A 45 -23.47 10.87 0.46
N LEU A 46 -22.63 11.77 -0.09
CA LEU A 46 -21.29 12.02 0.42
C LEU A 46 -21.32 12.62 1.83
N ARG A 47 -22.24 13.55 2.09
CA ARG A 47 -22.44 14.14 3.43
C ARG A 47 -22.88 13.09 4.45
N VAL A 48 -23.81 12.22 4.06
CA VAL A 48 -24.27 11.10 4.89
C VAL A 48 -23.13 10.13 5.17
N ALA A 49 -22.36 9.75 4.15
CA ALA A 49 -21.20 8.88 4.31
C ALA A 49 -20.16 9.48 5.26
N SER A 50 -19.83 10.77 5.12
CA SER A 50 -18.91 11.50 6.01
C SER A 50 -19.41 11.55 7.45
N LEU A 51 -20.71 11.74 7.68
CA LEU A 51 -21.31 11.70 9.01
C LEU A 51 -21.20 10.30 9.65
N ILE A 52 -21.45 9.25 8.88
CA ILE A 52 -21.34 7.87 9.37
C ILE A 52 -19.90 7.54 9.74
N THR A 53 -18.93 7.96 8.92
CA THR A 53 -17.52 7.62 9.14
C THR A 53 -16.92 8.41 10.29
N SER A 54 -17.35 9.66 10.52
CA SER A 54 -16.86 10.47 11.65
C SER A 54 -17.26 9.87 13.00
N ILE A 55 -18.40 9.18 13.10
CA ILE A 55 -18.80 8.42 14.29
C ILE A 55 -17.79 7.30 14.61
N ALA A 56 -17.10 6.80 13.60
CA ALA A 56 -16.08 5.76 13.72
C ALA A 56 -14.64 6.32 13.84
N ASP A 57 -14.48 7.63 14.11
CA ASP A 57 -13.20 8.35 14.13
C ASP A 57 -12.42 8.21 12.81
N VAL A 58 -13.15 8.14 11.70
CA VAL A 58 -12.62 8.06 10.34
C VAL A 58 -13.09 9.26 9.55
N ASP A 59 -12.13 10.06 9.07
CA ASP A 59 -12.40 11.18 8.18
C ASP A 59 -12.09 10.79 6.73
N PHE A 60 -13.14 10.75 5.90
CA PHE A 60 -13.03 10.54 4.46
C PHE A 60 -13.30 11.84 3.72
N GLN A 61 -12.36 12.22 2.86
CA GLN A 61 -12.57 13.27 1.88
C GLN A 61 -12.89 12.62 0.53
N PHE A 62 -14.06 12.93 0.00
CA PHE A 62 -14.55 12.35 -1.25
C PHE A 62 -14.23 13.23 -2.45
N LEU A 63 -13.97 12.60 -3.60
CA LEU A 63 -13.87 13.31 -4.88
C LEU A 63 -15.26 13.80 -5.26
N SER A 64 -15.40 15.12 -5.43
CA SER A 64 -16.65 15.68 -5.95
C SER A 64 -16.80 15.35 -7.44
N PRO A 65 -18.04 15.22 -7.94
CA PRO A 65 -18.26 14.94 -9.35
C PRO A 65 -17.68 15.99 -10.31
N GLU A 66 -17.46 17.21 -9.83
CA GLU A 66 -16.88 18.34 -10.56
C GLU A 66 -15.34 18.27 -10.64
N GLU A 67 -14.68 17.58 -9.70
CA GLU A 67 -13.22 17.38 -9.65
C GLU A 67 -12.74 16.16 -10.46
N ASP A 68 -13.66 15.38 -11.02
CA ASP A 68 -13.35 14.20 -11.83
C ASP A 68 -12.88 14.61 -13.24
N LEU A 69 -11.61 15.03 -13.33
CA LEU A 69 -11.01 15.64 -14.52
C LEU A 69 -10.63 14.64 -15.63
N GLU A 70 -10.55 13.33 -15.35
CA GLU A 70 -9.95 12.36 -16.27
C GLU A 70 -10.67 11.00 -16.33
N ARG A 71 -11.90 11.01 -16.83
CA ARG A 71 -12.71 9.79 -17.00
C ARG A 71 -12.17 8.77 -18.01
N LYS A 72 -11.14 9.11 -18.80
CA LYS A 72 -10.58 8.25 -19.86
C LYS A 72 -9.31 7.48 -19.46
N SER A 73 -8.89 7.57 -18.19
CA SER A 73 -7.77 6.78 -17.68
C SER A 73 -8.15 5.29 -17.59
N LEU A 74 -7.17 4.39 -17.75
CA LEU A 74 -7.30 2.97 -17.41
C LEU A 74 -7.62 2.75 -15.92
N LEU A 75 -7.37 3.76 -15.08
CA LEU A 75 -7.68 3.77 -13.66
C LEU A 75 -8.92 4.64 -13.40
N HIS A 76 -9.91 4.08 -12.73
CA HIS A 76 -11.07 4.83 -12.27
C HIS A 76 -10.65 5.95 -11.31
N SER A 77 -11.33 7.09 -11.42
CA SER A 77 -11.16 8.19 -10.47
C SER A 77 -11.60 7.74 -9.08
N PRO A 78 -10.84 8.09 -8.02
CA PRO A 78 -11.12 7.61 -6.68
C PRO A 78 -12.42 8.22 -6.15
N LEU A 79 -13.27 7.41 -5.50
CA LEU A 79 -14.43 7.92 -4.76
C LEU A 79 -13.95 8.67 -3.50
N ILE A 80 -13.04 8.05 -2.75
CA ILE A 80 -12.40 8.58 -1.55
C ILE A 80 -11.00 9.04 -1.95
N LYS A 81 -10.77 10.36 -1.94
CA LYS A 81 -9.45 10.97 -2.20
C LYS A 81 -8.51 10.80 -1.03
N VAL A 82 -9.03 11.01 0.19
CA VAL A 82 -8.23 11.01 1.42
C VAL A 82 -8.95 10.23 2.51
N TRP A 83 -8.21 9.38 3.21
CA TRP A 83 -8.61 8.74 4.45
C TRP A 83 -7.66 9.16 5.56
N THR A 84 -8.17 9.92 6.53
CA THR A 84 -7.50 10.20 7.80
C THR A 84 -8.11 9.37 8.93
N SER A 85 -7.27 8.69 9.71
CA SER A 85 -7.73 8.01 10.93
C SER A 85 -6.61 7.86 11.96
N GLU A 86 -7.01 7.84 13.22
CA GLU A 86 -6.10 7.51 14.31
C GLU A 86 -5.85 6.00 14.42
N GLY A 87 -4.68 5.64 14.90
CA GLY A 87 -4.33 4.27 15.22
C GLY A 87 -3.44 4.21 16.44
N ARG A 88 -3.43 3.04 17.10
CA ARG A 88 -2.45 2.72 18.14
C ARG A 88 -1.52 1.64 17.66
N VAL A 89 -0.23 1.86 17.83
CA VAL A 89 0.83 0.88 17.48
C VAL A 89 1.42 0.25 18.74
N LYS A 90 2.44 -0.62 18.58
CA LYS A 90 3.06 -1.31 19.72
C LYS A 90 3.59 -0.28 20.73
N GLY A 91 3.38 -0.52 22.02
CA GLY A 91 3.75 0.42 23.08
C GLY A 91 2.68 1.48 23.37
N GLY A 92 1.53 1.44 22.70
CA GLY A 92 0.41 2.34 22.97
C GLY A 92 0.54 3.72 22.31
N LEU A 93 1.62 3.96 21.55
CA LEU A 93 1.84 5.17 20.76
C LEU A 93 0.64 5.41 19.85
N LYS A 94 0.07 6.61 19.95
CA LYS A 94 -0.96 7.10 19.04
C LYS A 94 -0.28 7.65 17.79
N ILE A 95 -0.80 7.27 16.63
CA ILE A 95 -0.38 7.80 15.34
C ILE A 95 -1.62 8.23 14.56
N VAL A 96 -1.44 9.21 13.68
CA VAL A 96 -2.44 9.59 12.68
C VAL A 96 -1.97 9.08 11.33
N CYS A 97 -2.79 8.33 10.62
CA CYS A 97 -2.49 7.92 9.25
C CYS A 97 -3.33 8.76 8.28
N LYS A 98 -2.68 9.32 7.26
CA LYS A 98 -3.33 9.97 6.12
C LYS A 98 -3.03 9.17 4.86
N THR A 99 -4.05 8.60 4.24
CA THR A 99 -3.96 7.79 3.02
C THR A 99 -4.61 8.53 1.87
N TYR A 100 -3.86 8.76 0.80
CA TYR A 100 -4.25 9.49 -0.40
C TYR A 100 -4.36 8.51 -1.55
N ASP A 101 -5.46 8.56 -2.31
CA ASP A 101 -5.60 7.75 -3.53
C ASP A 101 -5.37 8.61 -4.77
N GLN A 102 -4.40 8.22 -5.61
CA GLN A 102 -4.02 8.86 -6.87
C GLN A 102 -3.86 10.39 -6.76
N PRO A 103 -3.09 10.92 -5.79
CA PRO A 103 -3.01 12.37 -5.54
C PRO A 103 -2.58 13.18 -6.76
N GLY A 104 -1.78 12.60 -7.67
CA GLY A 104 -1.37 13.26 -8.91
C GLY A 104 -2.52 13.62 -9.87
N ARG A 105 -3.73 13.07 -9.65
CA ARG A 105 -4.91 13.32 -10.50
C ARG A 105 -5.80 14.47 -10.01
N TRP A 106 -5.71 14.87 -8.75
CA TRP A 106 -6.64 15.84 -8.16
C TRP A 106 -5.99 16.85 -7.21
N MET A 107 -4.82 16.56 -6.65
CA MET A 107 -4.14 17.45 -5.72
C MET A 107 -3.50 18.62 -6.48
N SER A 108 -3.55 19.82 -5.88
CA SER A 108 -2.85 21.00 -6.39
C SER A 108 -1.33 20.78 -6.39
N GLU A 109 -0.59 21.58 -7.18
CA GLU A 109 0.88 21.53 -7.16
C GLU A 109 1.44 21.73 -5.75
N THR A 110 0.95 22.74 -5.03
CA THR A 110 1.36 23.01 -3.64
C THR A 110 1.10 21.82 -2.71
N GLY A 111 -0.04 21.14 -2.85
CA GLY A 111 -0.34 19.95 -2.04
C GLY A 111 0.56 18.76 -2.39
N LEU A 112 0.91 18.59 -3.67
CA LEU A 112 1.87 17.57 -4.09
C LEU A 112 3.27 17.87 -3.56
N GLU A 113 3.70 19.13 -3.54
CA GLU A 113 4.99 19.56 -2.99
C GLU A 113 5.07 19.32 -1.47
N ASP A 114 3.99 19.59 -0.72
CA ASP A 114 3.89 19.28 0.71
C ASP A 114 3.98 17.77 0.94
N LEU A 115 3.24 16.99 0.16
CA LEU A 115 3.27 15.53 0.21
C LEU A 115 4.68 15.01 -0.05
N GLN A 116 5.33 15.53 -1.09
CA GLN A 116 6.70 15.19 -1.47
C GLN A 116 7.70 15.51 -0.36
N THR A 117 7.53 16.65 0.30
CA THR A 117 8.37 17.06 1.42
C THR A 117 8.27 16.06 2.57
N TRP A 118 7.07 15.62 2.95
CA TRP A 118 6.91 14.58 3.97
C TRP A 118 7.54 13.23 3.59
N LEU A 119 7.46 12.83 2.32
CA LEU A 119 8.09 11.59 1.86
C LEU A 119 9.62 11.69 1.94
N CYS A 120 10.20 12.81 1.50
CA CYS A 120 11.63 13.09 1.61
C CYS A 120 12.10 13.12 3.07
N ASP A 121 11.34 13.73 3.97
CA ASP A 121 11.65 13.78 5.40
C ASP A 121 11.72 12.38 6.02
N VAL A 122 10.77 11.50 5.69
CA VAL A 122 10.77 10.12 6.17
C VAL A 122 11.93 9.33 5.54
N ALA A 123 12.24 9.56 4.27
CA ALA A 123 13.36 8.91 3.59
C ALA A 123 14.70 9.26 4.27
N MET A 124 14.93 10.54 4.52
CA MET A 124 16.09 11.03 5.29
C MET A 124 16.15 10.42 6.69
N GLN A 125 15.03 10.38 7.42
CA GLN A 125 14.99 9.76 8.76
C GLN A 125 15.15 8.23 8.74
N SER A 126 14.87 7.57 7.62
CA SER A 126 14.97 6.11 7.47
C SER A 126 16.40 5.68 7.08
N MET A 127 17.02 6.40 6.15
CA MET A 127 18.27 5.98 5.51
C MET A 127 19.43 6.96 5.68
N GLY A 128 19.18 8.19 6.14
CA GLY A 128 20.17 9.28 6.16
C GLY A 128 20.41 9.93 4.80
N VAL A 129 19.72 9.48 3.76
CA VAL A 129 19.81 9.98 2.38
C VAL A 129 18.45 9.83 1.69
N ILE A 130 18.12 10.72 0.76
CA ILE A 130 16.97 10.58 -0.15
C ILE A 130 17.41 9.66 -1.30
N PRO A 131 16.77 8.49 -1.50
CA PRO A 131 17.14 7.58 -2.58
C PRO A 131 16.88 8.18 -3.96
N THR A 132 17.66 7.74 -4.95
CA THR A 132 17.45 7.98 -6.38
C THR A 132 16.28 7.17 -6.96
N HIS A 133 15.12 7.22 -6.30
CA HIS A 133 13.89 6.56 -6.73
C HIS A 133 12.90 7.60 -7.29
N ALA A 134 12.15 7.26 -8.36
CA ALA A 134 11.26 8.20 -9.06
C ALA A 134 10.22 8.88 -8.15
N LEU A 135 9.80 8.21 -7.07
CA LEU A 135 8.95 8.78 -6.02
C LEU A 135 9.53 10.07 -5.41
N PHE A 136 10.85 10.26 -5.44
CA PHE A 136 11.54 11.44 -4.91
C PHE A 136 11.88 12.49 -5.97
N ASP A 137 11.65 12.20 -7.25
CA ASP A 137 11.94 13.12 -8.35
C ASP A 137 10.85 14.19 -8.47
N ARG A 138 11.22 15.44 -8.17
CA ARG A 138 10.31 16.59 -8.23
C ARG A 138 9.85 16.91 -9.65
N THR A 139 10.62 16.55 -10.68
CA THR A 139 10.28 16.83 -12.08
C THR A 139 9.17 15.92 -12.61
N LEU A 140 9.02 14.74 -12.00
CA LEU A 140 8.01 13.73 -12.37
C LEU A 140 6.89 13.60 -11.34
N LEU A 141 6.84 14.51 -10.36
CA LEU A 141 6.02 14.41 -9.16
C LEU A 141 4.55 14.09 -9.47
N ARG A 142 3.92 14.92 -10.30
CA ARG A 142 2.51 14.71 -10.67
C ARG A 142 2.32 13.35 -11.32
N ASP A 143 3.14 13.00 -12.30
CA ASP A 143 3.00 11.76 -13.07
C ASP A 143 3.16 10.52 -12.20
N VAL A 144 4.19 10.49 -11.37
CA VAL A 144 4.46 9.39 -10.43
C VAL A 144 3.34 9.24 -9.40
N MET A 145 2.69 10.33 -9.00
CA MET A 145 1.60 10.31 -8.01
C MET A 145 0.23 9.96 -8.59
N ARG A 146 0.08 9.89 -9.92
CA ARG A 146 -1.24 9.69 -10.57
C ARG A 146 -1.80 8.28 -10.40
N ASN A 147 -0.96 7.28 -10.20
CA ASN A 147 -1.36 5.87 -10.09
C ASN A 147 -0.99 5.26 -8.74
N ARG A 148 -0.83 6.07 -7.69
CA ARG A 148 -0.37 5.59 -6.38
C ARG A 148 -1.37 5.77 -5.26
N VAL A 149 -1.32 4.83 -4.32
CA VAL A 149 -1.88 5.02 -2.98
C VAL A 149 -0.76 5.37 -2.03
N ILE A 150 -0.76 6.60 -1.52
CA ILE A 150 0.26 7.12 -0.62
C ILE A 150 -0.31 7.16 0.79
N ASN A 151 0.31 6.48 1.75
CA ASN A 151 -0.08 6.57 3.15
C ASN A 151 1.08 7.05 3.98
N ILE A 152 0.84 8.07 4.81
CA ILE A 152 1.83 8.63 5.72
C ILE A 152 1.30 8.48 7.14
N ALA A 153 2.15 7.94 8.02
CA ALA A 153 1.91 7.93 9.45
C ALA A 153 2.61 9.11 10.11
N PHE A 154 1.88 9.79 10.99
CA PHE A 154 2.34 10.94 11.76
C PHE A 154 2.34 10.63 13.26
N ASP A 155 3.37 11.09 13.95
CA ASP A 155 3.49 11.12 15.41
C ASP A 155 3.64 12.57 15.84
N ASN A 156 2.67 13.08 16.61
CA ASN A 156 2.60 14.48 17.03
C ASN A 156 2.81 15.48 15.86
N GLY A 157 2.17 15.20 14.72
CA GLY A 157 2.25 16.03 13.52
C GLY A 157 3.50 15.84 12.66
N LYS A 158 4.49 15.04 13.11
CA LYS A 158 5.71 14.75 12.33
C LYS A 158 5.56 13.47 11.51
N PRO A 159 5.92 13.45 10.23
CA PRO A 159 5.86 12.23 9.42
C PRO A 159 6.96 11.26 9.86
N ILE A 160 6.58 10.01 10.17
CA ILE A 160 7.49 8.99 10.72
C ILE A 160 7.58 7.72 9.86
N ALA A 161 6.63 7.52 8.95
CA ALA A 161 6.62 6.39 8.04
C ALA A 161 5.72 6.69 6.84
N PHE A 162 5.99 6.03 5.71
CA PHE A 162 5.04 5.96 4.61
C PHE A 162 5.08 4.61 3.90
N ASN A 163 4.02 4.32 3.15
CA ASN A 163 4.10 3.40 2.01
C ASN A 163 3.45 4.02 0.77
N ALA A 164 3.95 3.64 -0.41
CA ALA A 164 3.51 4.13 -1.71
C ALA A 164 3.22 2.95 -2.64
N LEU A 165 1.98 2.48 -2.64
CA LEU A 165 1.53 1.39 -3.52
C LEU A 165 1.30 1.94 -4.93
N VAL A 166 1.39 1.08 -5.94
CA VAL A 166 1.14 1.44 -7.34
C VAL A 166 0.00 0.59 -7.89
N TYR A 167 -0.95 1.23 -8.57
CA TYR A 167 -1.89 0.55 -9.44
C TYR A 167 -1.23 0.26 -10.78
N ILE A 168 -1.11 -1.02 -11.10
CA ILE A 168 -0.66 -1.48 -12.40
C ILE A 168 -1.89 -1.95 -13.19
N PRO A 169 -2.25 -1.27 -14.30
CA PRO A 169 -3.37 -1.71 -15.15
C PRO A 169 -3.18 -3.16 -15.62
N TYR A 170 -4.20 -4.01 -15.40
CA TYR A 170 -4.15 -5.42 -15.77
C TYR A 170 -5.57 -5.99 -15.95
N GLY A 171 -5.98 -6.23 -17.19
CA GLY A 171 -7.38 -6.61 -17.47
C GLY A 171 -8.38 -5.64 -16.85
N ASP A 172 -9.43 -6.17 -16.22
CA ASP A 172 -10.51 -5.37 -15.61
C ASP A 172 -10.22 -4.93 -14.16
N THR A 173 -9.12 -5.38 -13.55
CA THR A 173 -8.82 -5.06 -12.15
C THR A 173 -7.32 -4.89 -11.99
N PRO A 174 -6.85 -3.71 -11.56
CA PRO A 174 -5.42 -3.44 -11.47
C PRO A 174 -4.74 -4.38 -10.47
N ILE A 175 -3.48 -4.69 -10.76
CA ILE A 175 -2.57 -5.29 -9.79
C ILE A 175 -2.14 -4.20 -8.81
N LEU A 176 -2.12 -4.52 -7.51
CA LEU A 176 -1.56 -3.63 -6.49
C LEU A 176 -0.10 -3.99 -6.24
N HIS A 177 0.81 -3.22 -6.81
CA HIS A 177 2.22 -3.33 -6.45
C HIS A 177 2.45 -2.67 -5.09
N LEU A 178 3.03 -3.39 -4.13
CA LEU A 178 3.20 -2.93 -2.75
C LEU A 178 4.15 -1.73 -2.62
N GLY A 179 5.06 -1.57 -3.59
CA GLY A 179 5.91 -0.41 -3.76
C GLY A 179 6.81 -0.10 -2.57
N LEU A 180 7.19 1.17 -2.45
CA LEU A 180 8.19 1.60 -1.48
C LEU A 180 7.57 1.80 -0.10
N THR A 181 8.17 1.23 0.93
CA THR A 181 7.82 1.46 2.34
C THR A 181 9.04 1.95 3.10
N MET A 182 8.90 3.06 3.81
CA MET A 182 9.96 3.61 4.64
C MET A 182 9.45 3.94 6.05
N ILE A 183 10.30 3.70 7.05
CA ILE A 183 10.01 3.95 8.46
C ILE A 183 11.25 4.58 9.09
N ALA A 184 11.08 5.75 9.70
CA ALA A 184 12.10 6.47 10.45
C ALA A 184 12.82 5.52 11.42
N GLN A 185 14.14 5.62 11.53
CA GLN A 185 14.95 4.70 12.33
C GLN A 185 14.51 4.64 13.79
N THR A 186 14.17 5.80 14.36
CA THR A 186 13.66 5.98 15.73
C THR A 186 12.31 5.28 15.98
N HIS A 187 11.57 4.95 14.91
CA HIS A 187 10.22 4.40 14.98
C HIS A 187 10.12 2.95 14.46
N ARG A 188 11.26 2.30 14.18
CA ARG A 188 11.29 0.89 13.77
C ARG A 188 10.83 -0.04 14.91
N ARG A 189 10.43 -1.26 14.56
CA ARG A 189 9.95 -2.32 15.49
C ARG A 189 8.68 -1.98 16.28
N MET A 190 8.03 -0.85 16.00
CA MET A 190 6.76 -0.46 16.62
C MET A 190 5.51 -1.02 15.93
N ARG A 191 5.66 -1.89 14.92
CA ARG A 191 4.56 -2.46 14.10
C ARG A 191 3.73 -1.40 13.34
N ILE A 192 4.33 -0.26 13.01
CA ILE A 192 3.70 0.80 12.19
C ILE A 192 3.30 0.25 10.80
N GLN A 193 4.11 -0.63 10.23
CA GLN A 193 3.87 -1.27 8.93
C GLN A 193 2.45 -1.86 8.82
N THR A 194 1.96 -2.50 9.88
CA THR A 194 0.62 -3.08 9.88
C THR A 194 -0.47 -2.00 9.76
N SER A 195 -0.29 -0.85 10.41
CA SER A 195 -1.24 0.27 10.34
C SER A 195 -1.28 0.86 8.93
N ILE A 196 -0.11 1.14 8.34
CA ILE A 196 -0.03 1.75 7.02
C ILE A 196 -0.58 0.80 5.94
N PHE A 197 -0.11 -0.45 5.87
CA PHE A 197 -0.60 -1.39 4.85
C PHE A 197 -2.09 -1.70 4.97
N SER A 198 -2.64 -1.80 6.18
CA SER A 198 -4.07 -2.07 6.34
C SER A 198 -4.95 -0.99 5.69
N LYS A 199 -4.54 0.28 5.80
CA LYS A 199 -5.29 1.40 5.21
C LYS A 199 -5.00 1.53 3.71
N SER A 200 -3.74 1.39 3.30
CA SER A 200 -3.36 1.51 1.90
C SER A 200 -3.90 0.38 1.02
N LEU A 201 -4.18 -0.80 1.58
CA LEU A 201 -4.85 -1.90 0.88
C LEU A 201 -6.38 -1.80 0.97
N ALA A 202 -6.92 -1.25 2.05
CA ALA A 202 -8.38 -1.08 2.21
C ALA A 202 -8.92 0.07 1.33
N LEU A 203 -8.17 1.15 1.13
CA LEU A 203 -8.62 2.26 0.29
C LEU A 203 -8.92 1.84 -1.17
N PRO A 204 -8.04 1.09 -1.86
CA PRO A 204 -8.35 0.45 -3.15
C PRO A 204 -9.64 -0.38 -3.13
N MET A 205 -9.94 -1.09 -2.04
CA MET A 205 -11.15 -1.91 -1.96
C MET A 205 -12.42 -1.06 -2.03
N PHE A 206 -12.42 0.09 -1.35
CA PHE A 206 -13.54 1.03 -1.40
C PHE A 206 -13.66 1.69 -2.77
N ASN A 207 -12.54 2.18 -3.32
CA ASN A 207 -12.54 2.95 -4.56
C ASN A 207 -12.79 2.07 -5.80
N LEU A 208 -12.25 0.85 -5.83
CA LEU A 208 -12.45 -0.10 -6.93
C LEU A 208 -13.65 -1.02 -6.71
N ARG A 209 -14.22 -1.06 -5.50
CA ARG A 209 -15.35 -1.95 -5.11
C ARG A 209 -15.06 -3.42 -5.34
N LYS A 210 -13.80 -3.79 -5.12
CA LYS A 210 -13.31 -5.16 -5.22
C LYS A 210 -12.74 -5.53 -3.86
N LEU A 211 -13.09 -6.74 -3.39
CA LEU A 211 -12.55 -7.28 -2.14
C LEU A 211 -11.34 -8.19 -2.37
N SER A 212 -10.93 -8.39 -3.63
CA SER A 212 -9.77 -9.19 -3.99
C SER A 212 -8.94 -8.54 -5.09
N PHE A 213 -7.63 -8.63 -4.96
CA PHE A 213 -6.65 -8.15 -5.94
C PHE A 213 -5.46 -9.09 -6.00
N TYR A 214 -4.83 -9.16 -7.17
CA TYR A 214 -3.44 -9.56 -7.24
C TYR A 214 -2.56 -8.48 -6.65
N VAL A 215 -1.53 -8.91 -5.92
CA VAL A 215 -0.52 -8.03 -5.37
C VAL A 215 0.84 -8.46 -5.86
N THR A 216 1.73 -7.50 -6.05
CA THR A 216 3.14 -7.79 -6.35
C THR A 216 4.07 -7.07 -5.41
N ASN A 217 5.21 -7.67 -5.14
CA ASN A 217 6.28 -7.09 -4.36
C ASN A 217 7.59 -7.30 -5.10
N ILE A 218 8.51 -6.36 -4.97
CA ILE A 218 9.90 -6.54 -5.35
C ILE A 218 10.75 -5.99 -4.21
N GLY A 219 11.80 -6.70 -3.83
CA GLY A 219 12.71 -6.16 -2.82
C GLY A 219 13.80 -7.13 -2.40
N ALA A 220 14.80 -6.57 -1.73
CA ALA A 220 15.95 -7.27 -1.16
C ALA A 220 15.83 -7.49 0.37
N SER A 221 14.79 -6.94 1.02
CA SER A 221 14.64 -7.04 2.47
C SER A 221 13.90 -8.31 2.88
N SER A 222 14.48 -9.08 3.82
CA SER A 222 13.82 -10.25 4.40
C SER A 222 12.51 -9.86 5.08
N ALA A 223 12.44 -8.68 5.71
CA ALA A 223 11.21 -8.23 6.35
C ALA A 223 10.05 -8.03 5.36
N GLY A 224 10.31 -7.45 4.18
CA GLY A 224 9.32 -7.31 3.12
C GLY A 224 8.90 -8.66 2.56
N ILE A 225 9.88 -9.49 2.17
CA ILE A 225 9.66 -10.81 1.58
C ILE A 225 8.87 -11.74 2.51
N GLY A 226 9.24 -11.76 3.80
CA GLY A 226 8.57 -12.54 4.83
C GLY A 226 7.17 -12.04 5.13
N SER A 227 6.94 -10.73 5.11
CA SER A 227 5.61 -10.15 5.27
C SER A 227 4.70 -10.57 4.11
N VAL A 228 5.21 -10.56 2.88
CA VAL A 228 4.41 -10.96 1.72
C VAL A 228 4.01 -12.43 1.82
N SER A 229 4.98 -13.29 2.15
CA SER A 229 4.79 -14.73 2.30
C SER A 229 3.79 -15.09 3.41
N ASP A 230 3.75 -14.33 4.51
CA ASP A 230 2.89 -14.61 5.66
C ASP A 230 1.46 -14.06 5.52
N TYR A 231 1.29 -12.90 4.88
CA TYR A 231 0.03 -12.15 4.93
C TYR A 231 -0.83 -12.26 3.67
N PHE A 232 -0.24 -12.55 2.51
CA PHE A 232 -0.98 -12.69 1.26
C PHE A 232 -1.22 -14.16 0.92
N LEU A 233 -2.32 -14.41 0.23
CA LEU A 233 -2.70 -15.73 -0.25
C LEU A 233 -1.86 -16.11 -1.45
N ASP A 234 -1.50 -17.39 -1.52
CA ASP A 234 -0.81 -18.00 -2.66
C ASP A 234 0.45 -17.24 -3.08
N ALA A 235 1.10 -16.55 -2.12
CA ALA A 235 2.27 -15.73 -2.41
C ALA A 235 3.43 -16.60 -2.91
N TYR A 236 3.92 -16.33 -4.11
CA TYR A 236 5.04 -17.03 -4.74
C TYR A 236 6.11 -16.04 -5.22
N PRO A 237 7.41 -16.30 -4.98
CA PRO A 237 7.93 -17.36 -4.11
C PRO A 237 7.54 -17.17 -2.63
N ASN A 238 7.33 -18.28 -1.93
CA ASN A 238 7.11 -18.32 -0.48
C ASN A 238 8.34 -18.90 0.21
N TYR A 239 8.82 -18.28 1.30
CA TYR A 239 9.97 -18.83 2.04
C TYR A 239 9.66 -20.16 2.76
N ASN A 240 8.39 -20.54 2.92
CA ASN A 240 8.02 -21.86 3.44
C ASN A 240 7.98 -22.94 2.34
N GLU A 241 8.14 -22.56 1.07
CA GLU A 241 8.17 -23.46 -0.10
C GLU A 241 6.91 -24.35 -0.24
N ASP A 242 5.81 -23.95 0.40
CA ASP A 242 4.51 -24.62 0.37
C ASP A 242 3.63 -24.20 -0.82
N VAL A 243 3.96 -23.07 -1.45
CA VAL A 243 3.28 -22.55 -2.64
C VAL A 243 4.08 -22.86 -3.89
N LYS A 244 3.44 -23.49 -4.88
CA LYS A 244 4.05 -23.75 -6.19
C LYS A 244 3.84 -22.56 -7.15
N CYS A 245 4.78 -22.37 -8.07
CA CYS A 245 4.59 -21.43 -9.18
C CYS A 245 3.39 -21.89 -10.02
N THR A 246 2.58 -20.92 -10.45
CA THR A 246 1.47 -21.14 -11.38
C THR A 246 1.67 -20.28 -12.62
N GLU A 247 1.01 -20.62 -13.72
CA GLU A 247 1.01 -19.76 -14.92
C GLU A 247 0.52 -18.35 -14.62
N THR A 248 -0.38 -18.18 -13.65
CA THR A 248 -0.82 -16.85 -13.19
C THR A 248 0.32 -16.08 -12.54
N HIS A 249 1.11 -16.71 -11.66
CA HIS A 249 2.26 -16.06 -11.04
C HIS A 249 3.27 -15.62 -12.10
N LEU A 250 3.63 -16.53 -13.02
CA LEU A 250 4.61 -16.26 -14.06
C LEU A 250 4.11 -15.21 -15.06
N GLY A 251 2.84 -15.30 -15.49
CA GLY A 251 2.21 -14.34 -16.39
C GLY A 251 2.16 -12.93 -15.81
N ILE A 252 1.82 -12.79 -14.52
CA ILE A 252 1.83 -11.49 -13.82
C ILE A 252 3.25 -10.94 -13.73
N ALA A 253 4.23 -11.76 -13.31
CA ALA A 253 5.62 -11.32 -13.18
C ALA A 253 6.20 -10.85 -14.54
N ARG A 254 6.00 -11.64 -15.60
CA ARG A 254 6.38 -11.27 -16.97
C ARG A 254 5.75 -9.96 -17.40
N PHE A 255 4.45 -9.79 -17.18
CA PHE A 255 3.74 -8.57 -17.56
C PHE A 255 4.27 -7.34 -16.80
N VAL A 256 4.36 -7.42 -15.48
CA VAL A 256 4.78 -6.30 -14.64
C VAL A 256 6.23 -5.91 -14.92
N LEU A 257 7.16 -6.86 -14.96
CA LEU A 257 8.58 -6.57 -15.16
C LEU A 257 8.88 -6.09 -16.60
N LYS A 258 8.11 -6.56 -17.59
CA LYS A 258 8.26 -6.09 -18.98
C LYS A 258 7.80 -4.64 -19.14
N HIS A 259 6.67 -4.27 -18.54
CA HIS A 259 5.98 -3.01 -18.85
C HIS A 259 6.10 -1.93 -17.78
N TYR A 260 6.28 -2.30 -16.52
CA TYR A 260 6.12 -1.40 -15.37
C TYR A 260 7.34 -1.33 -14.44
N ARG A 261 8.51 -1.86 -14.83
CA ARG A 261 9.73 -1.84 -14.00
C ARG A 261 10.14 -0.45 -13.48
N HIS A 262 9.84 0.58 -14.27
CA HIS A 262 10.13 1.97 -13.93
C HIS A 262 9.31 2.47 -12.73
N GLU A 263 8.15 1.87 -12.43
CA GLU A 263 7.28 2.26 -11.31
C GLU A 263 7.89 1.96 -9.93
N PHE A 264 8.88 1.08 -9.87
CA PHE A 264 9.52 0.66 -8.63
C PHE A 264 11.04 0.76 -8.70
N GLY A 265 11.57 1.62 -9.57
CA GLY A 265 13.00 1.94 -9.62
C GLY A 265 13.89 0.77 -10.03
N CYS A 266 13.35 -0.21 -10.77
CA CYS A 266 14.14 -1.34 -11.22
C CYS A 266 14.97 -0.97 -12.45
N SER A 267 16.26 -1.32 -12.39
CA SER A 267 17.26 -1.10 -13.43
C SER A 267 16.79 -1.61 -14.79
N LYS A 268 17.03 -0.81 -15.84
CA LYS A 268 16.79 -1.23 -17.24
C LYS A 268 17.66 -2.41 -17.66
N LYS A 269 18.78 -2.64 -16.98
CA LYS A 269 19.71 -3.76 -17.21
C LYS A 269 19.34 -5.02 -16.43
N ALA A 270 18.36 -4.93 -15.53
CA ALA A 270 17.97 -6.06 -14.70
C ALA A 270 17.42 -7.22 -15.53
N VAL A 271 17.72 -8.46 -15.10
CA VAL A 271 17.30 -9.69 -15.78
C VAL A 271 16.42 -10.50 -14.84
N PHE A 272 15.21 -10.82 -15.30
CA PHE A 272 14.29 -11.67 -14.53
C PHE A 272 14.58 -13.15 -14.80
N ASP A 273 14.94 -13.88 -13.76
CA ASP A 273 14.97 -15.33 -13.77
C ASP A 273 13.57 -15.87 -13.44
N GLU A 274 12.90 -16.38 -14.47
CA GLU A 274 11.53 -16.93 -14.36
C GLU A 274 11.42 -18.17 -13.47
N THR A 275 12.55 -18.87 -13.23
CA THR A 275 12.57 -20.10 -12.42
C THR A 275 12.57 -19.78 -10.93
N THR A 276 13.37 -18.79 -10.54
CA THR A 276 13.58 -18.43 -9.13
C THR A 276 12.82 -17.17 -8.71
N PHE A 277 12.30 -16.41 -9.68
CA PHE A 277 11.72 -15.08 -9.55
C PHE A 277 12.69 -14.03 -9.01
N VAL A 278 13.99 -14.30 -9.12
CA VAL A 278 15.02 -13.31 -8.83
C VAL A 278 15.12 -12.33 -10.00
N VAL A 279 15.12 -11.04 -9.68
CA VAL A 279 15.40 -9.97 -10.63
C VAL A 279 16.85 -9.57 -10.38
N HIS A 280 17.74 -10.13 -11.20
CA HIS A 280 19.17 -9.90 -11.06
C HIS A 280 19.52 -8.44 -11.37
N ARG A 281 20.38 -7.85 -10.54
CA ARG A 281 20.86 -6.47 -10.70
C ARG A 281 19.73 -5.42 -10.76
N ALA A 282 18.63 -5.67 -10.05
CA ALA A 282 17.48 -4.76 -9.97
C ALA A 282 17.87 -3.35 -9.51
N ASN A 283 18.84 -3.25 -8.58
CA ASN A 283 19.29 -1.99 -8.00
C ASN A 283 20.60 -1.46 -8.61
N GLU A 284 21.01 -1.91 -9.80
CA GLU A 284 22.24 -1.45 -10.46
C GLU A 284 22.10 0.01 -10.99
N ALA A 285 22.96 0.92 -10.52
CA ALA A 285 22.87 2.36 -10.81
C ALA A 285 23.00 2.69 -12.31
N ASP A 286 23.86 2.00 -13.06
CA ASP A 286 24.05 2.26 -14.49
C ASP A 286 22.78 2.05 -15.32
N GLY A 287 21.83 1.26 -14.81
CA GLY A 287 20.52 1.06 -15.44
C GLY A 287 19.41 1.92 -14.84
N GLY A 288 19.73 2.82 -13.90
CA GLY A 288 18.79 3.64 -13.15
C GLY A 288 18.20 2.96 -11.91
N GLY A 289 18.82 1.89 -11.41
CA GLY A 289 18.44 1.24 -10.16
C GLY A 289 18.85 2.06 -8.92
N THR A 290 18.15 1.86 -7.81
CA THR A 290 18.37 2.63 -6.57
C THR A 290 19.36 1.92 -5.63
N GLN A 291 20.66 2.15 -5.81
CA GLN A 291 21.72 1.51 -5.02
C GLN A 291 21.66 1.80 -3.53
N GLU A 292 21.02 2.88 -3.10
CA GLU A 292 20.87 3.25 -1.69
C GLU A 292 20.00 2.24 -0.90
N PHE A 293 19.25 1.38 -1.60
CA PHE A 293 18.54 0.26 -1.00
C PHE A 293 19.44 -0.94 -0.68
N ILE A 294 20.69 -0.93 -1.13
CA ILE A 294 21.69 -1.96 -0.81
C ILE A 294 22.57 -1.46 0.32
N LYS A 295 22.77 -2.29 1.35
CA LYS A 295 23.80 -1.99 2.34
C LYS A 295 25.18 -2.32 1.78
N LYS A 296 26.16 -1.45 2.08
CA LYS A 296 27.56 -1.64 1.66
C LYS A 296 28.19 -2.96 2.11
N ASP A 297 27.68 -3.55 3.18
CA ASP A 297 28.15 -4.83 3.74
C ASP A 297 27.49 -6.06 3.09
N GLY A 298 26.62 -5.88 2.09
CA GLY A 298 25.92 -6.98 1.43
C GLY A 298 24.85 -7.65 2.29
N THR A 299 24.46 -7.05 3.42
CA THR A 299 23.40 -7.60 4.28
C THR A 299 22.01 -7.03 3.94
N PRO A 300 20.91 -7.74 4.25
CA PRO A 300 19.57 -7.19 4.06
C PRO A 300 19.36 -5.91 4.86
N VAL A 301 18.62 -4.95 4.30
CA VAL A 301 18.28 -3.68 4.97
C VAL A 301 17.52 -3.92 6.29
N SER A 302 16.71 -4.98 6.33
CA SER A 302 16.01 -5.43 7.53
C SER A 302 15.77 -6.94 7.55
N CYS A 303 15.88 -7.54 8.73
CA CYS A 303 15.63 -8.95 8.97
C CYS A 303 14.15 -9.21 9.26
N TYR A 304 13.67 -10.40 8.94
CA TYR A 304 12.36 -10.89 9.34
C TYR A 304 12.41 -11.65 10.67
N LYS A 305 11.26 -11.69 11.37
CA LYS A 305 11.10 -12.38 12.67
C LYS A 305 11.34 -13.89 12.58
N ASN A 306 11.13 -14.49 11.42
CA ASN A 306 11.30 -15.92 11.18
C ASN A 306 12.65 -16.15 10.48
N GLN A 307 13.55 -16.88 11.13
CA GLN A 307 14.90 -17.11 10.62
C GLN A 307 14.92 -17.81 9.27
N ARG A 308 13.96 -18.71 8.99
CA ARG A 308 13.84 -19.38 7.68
C ARG A 308 13.73 -18.40 6.52
N CYS A 309 13.03 -17.28 6.73
CA CYS A 309 12.93 -16.23 5.71
C CYS A 309 14.25 -15.50 5.49
N ASN A 310 15.03 -15.28 6.56
CA ASN A 310 16.34 -14.65 6.45
C ASN A 310 17.30 -15.57 5.68
N ASP A 311 17.29 -16.87 6.00
CA ASP A 311 18.11 -17.88 5.33
C ASP A 311 17.70 -18.04 3.86
N PHE A 312 16.39 -18.08 3.58
CA PHE A 312 15.84 -18.12 2.23
C PHE A 312 16.35 -16.97 1.36
N VAL A 313 16.33 -15.74 1.88
CA VAL A 313 16.84 -14.56 1.18
C VAL A 313 18.35 -14.66 0.96
N ALA A 314 19.11 -15.00 2.00
CA ALA A 314 20.56 -15.12 1.93
C ALA A 314 21.02 -16.21 0.94
N SER A 315 20.23 -17.27 0.76
CA SER A 315 20.54 -18.37 -0.16
C SER A 315 20.21 -18.06 -1.63
N ARG A 316 19.41 -17.03 -1.92
CA ARG A 316 18.86 -16.77 -3.27
C ARG A 316 19.30 -15.45 -3.88
N LEU A 317 19.59 -14.44 -3.07
CA LEU A 317 19.88 -13.10 -3.58
C LEU A 317 21.36 -12.75 -3.39
N ASP A 318 22.03 -12.36 -4.47
CA ASP A 318 23.27 -11.60 -4.37
C ASP A 318 22.93 -10.12 -4.13
N LEU A 319 22.85 -9.77 -2.85
CA LEU A 319 22.54 -8.41 -2.43
C LEU A 319 23.62 -7.42 -2.85
N THR A 320 24.88 -7.85 -3.01
CA THR A 320 25.97 -6.98 -3.45
C THR A 320 25.87 -6.65 -4.94
N ALA A 321 25.37 -7.60 -5.74
CA ALA A 321 25.02 -7.37 -7.15
C ALA A 321 23.72 -6.57 -7.32
N GLY A 322 22.96 -6.36 -6.24
CA GLY A 322 21.70 -5.62 -6.26
C GLY A 322 20.50 -6.44 -6.69
N ASP A 323 20.53 -7.75 -6.44
CA ASP A 323 19.41 -8.64 -6.73
C ASP A 323 18.21 -8.37 -5.82
N GLU A 324 17.01 -8.54 -6.37
CA GLU A 324 15.75 -8.48 -5.63
C GLU A 324 14.87 -9.68 -5.92
N LEU A 325 14.01 -10.04 -4.98
CA LEU A 325 13.02 -11.08 -5.19
C LEU A 325 11.70 -10.45 -5.63
N PHE A 326 11.17 -10.87 -6.78
CA PHE A 326 9.83 -10.53 -7.20
C PHE A 326 8.82 -11.55 -6.66
N GLN A 327 7.74 -11.09 -6.05
CA GLN A 327 6.69 -11.96 -5.54
C GLN A 327 5.34 -11.56 -6.10
N VAL A 328 4.51 -12.56 -6.37
CA VAL A 328 3.10 -12.41 -6.76
C VAL A 328 2.25 -13.11 -5.71
N GLY A 329 1.21 -12.46 -5.23
CA GLY A 329 0.23 -13.09 -4.36
C GLY A 329 -1.15 -12.49 -4.57
N ARG A 330 -2.07 -12.78 -3.65
CA ARG A 330 -3.41 -12.20 -3.65
C ARG A 330 -3.79 -11.68 -2.28
N VAL A 331 -4.51 -10.56 -2.29
CA VAL A 331 -5.26 -10.11 -1.12
C VAL A 331 -6.72 -10.47 -1.33
N GLU A 332 -7.37 -10.94 -0.27
CA GLU A 332 -8.81 -11.14 -0.21
C GLU A 332 -9.26 -10.65 1.17
N PHE A 333 -10.09 -9.61 1.22
CA PHE A 333 -10.36 -8.89 2.45
C PHE A 333 -10.81 -9.79 3.61
N VAL A 334 -11.73 -10.72 3.35
CA VAL A 334 -12.30 -11.62 4.37
C VAL A 334 -11.26 -12.61 4.88
N SER A 335 -10.60 -13.34 3.97
CA SER A 335 -9.63 -14.38 4.31
C SER A 335 -8.31 -13.79 4.84
N SER A 336 -7.86 -12.64 4.34
CA SER A 336 -6.69 -11.92 4.88
C SER A 336 -6.94 -11.38 6.29
N HIS A 337 -8.14 -10.88 6.62
CA HIS A 337 -8.48 -10.48 7.99
C HIS A 337 -8.56 -11.68 8.94
N LEU A 338 -9.15 -12.81 8.48
CA LEU A 338 -9.18 -14.05 9.24
C LEU A 338 -7.76 -14.60 9.48
N ARG A 339 -6.89 -14.65 8.46
CA ARG A 339 -5.50 -15.10 8.60
C ARG A 339 -4.71 -14.24 9.58
N ARG A 340 -4.91 -12.92 9.53
CA ARG A 340 -4.31 -11.98 10.49
C ARG A 340 -4.81 -12.22 11.92
N PHE A 341 -6.12 -12.45 12.09
CA PHE A 341 -6.70 -12.78 13.39
C PHE A 341 -6.13 -14.10 13.94
N MET A 342 -6.10 -15.16 13.12
CA MET A 342 -5.53 -16.45 13.48
C MET A 342 -4.04 -16.36 13.83
N HIS A 343 -3.24 -15.64 13.03
CA HIS A 343 -1.81 -15.45 13.32
C HIS A 343 -1.62 -14.67 14.63
N SER A 344 -2.46 -13.68 14.93
CA SER A 344 -2.42 -12.97 16.22
C SER A 344 -2.86 -13.85 17.40
N TRP A 345 -3.74 -14.83 17.19
CA TRP A 345 -4.23 -15.74 18.23
C TRP A 345 -3.22 -16.83 18.56
N VAL A 346 -2.63 -17.45 17.54
CA VAL A 346 -1.57 -18.47 17.69
C VAL A 346 -0.32 -17.89 18.35
N THR A 347 0.05 -16.65 18.00
CA THR A 347 1.23 -16.00 18.62
C THR A 347 0.99 -15.56 20.06
N LYS A 348 -0.25 -15.25 20.46
CA LYS A 348 -0.60 -14.94 21.86
C LYS A 348 -0.67 -16.18 22.76
N LYS A 349 -0.93 -17.37 22.20
CA LYS A 349 -0.93 -18.65 22.95
C LYS A 349 0.47 -19.21 23.24
N LYS A 350 1.51 -18.65 22.63
CA LYS A 350 2.92 -19.08 22.81
C LYS A 350 3.72 -18.16 23.76
N VAL A 351 3.06 -17.30 24.54
CA VAL A 351 3.66 -16.47 25.59
C VAL A 351 3.14 -16.90 26.95
#